data_AF-A0A3E0PJE3-F1
#
_entry.id   AF-A0A3E0PJE3-F1
#
_cell.length_a   1.000
_cell.length_b   1.000
_cell.length_c   1.000
_cell.angle_alpha   90.00
_cell.angle_beta   90.00
_cell.angle_gamma   90.00
#
_symmetry.space_group_name_H-M   'P 1'
#
loop_
_entity.id
_entity.type
_entity.pdbx_description
1 polymer ?
#
loop_
_entity_poly.entity_id
_entity_poly.type
_entity_poly.pdbx_seq_one_letter_code
_entity_poly.pdbx_strand_id
1 'polypeptide(L)'
;PGPVTMVALVTAGWVSLTSLTVLVSVGLAAGIVWGSLPVGLLAVPLLILTALIAAGLGMRSVLRSQSVRERMLRAMSRLTSRWSPDMTPGELASAFESRVDHQRASLARAVGWSAAGWLLDGLALWLAFAAFGQILGVGELALGYGVANLIQALPEVTPGWLGIVEASLAATYAGLGVPAGVSAMVILGYRVVSFWVPVLAGSPFAVRVLRSHRDLVGRE
;
A
#
# COMPACT_ATOMS: atom_id res chain seq x y z
N PRO A 1 11.31 -16.96 6.96
CA PRO A 1 12.04 -15.83 6.32
C PRO A 1 13.05 -15.28 7.32
N GLY A 2 14.27 -14.96 6.89
CA GLY A 2 15.27 -14.40 7.81
C GLY A 2 14.87 -13.00 8.33
N PRO A 3 15.39 -12.56 9.48
CA PRO A 3 15.03 -11.26 10.07
C PRO A 3 15.28 -10.06 9.14
N VAL A 4 16.36 -10.15 8.34
CA VAL A 4 16.74 -9.15 7.33
C VAL A 4 15.67 -9.00 6.24
N THR A 5 15.06 -10.11 5.81
CA THR A 5 13.99 -10.12 4.81
C THR A 5 12.72 -9.49 5.37
N MET A 6 12.40 -9.77 6.65
CA MET A 6 11.25 -9.19 7.32
C MET A 6 11.37 -7.67 7.44
N VAL A 7 12.55 -7.18 7.86
CA VAL A 7 12.81 -5.73 7.92
C VAL A 7 12.68 -5.07 6.55
N ALA A 8 13.23 -5.68 5.49
CA ALA A 8 13.12 -5.15 4.13
C ALA A 8 11.68 -5.12 3.61
N LEU A 9 10.86 -6.14 3.94
CA LEU A 9 9.44 -6.17 3.58
C LEU A 9 8.65 -5.08 4.30
N VAL A 10 8.90 -4.89 5.60
CA VAL A 10 8.25 -3.83 6.39
C VAL A 10 8.63 -2.46 5.82
N THR A 11 9.92 -2.16 5.61
CA THR A 11 10.34 -0.86 5.07
C THR A 11 9.77 -0.59 3.68
N ALA A 12 9.82 -1.58 2.79
CA ALA A 12 9.23 -1.46 1.46
C ALA A 12 7.72 -1.21 1.52
N GLY A 13 7.00 -1.92 2.40
CA GLY A 13 5.57 -1.71 2.63
C GLY A 13 5.25 -0.30 3.12
N TRP A 14 6.01 0.21 4.10
CA TRP A 14 5.85 1.57 4.61
C TRP A 14 6.13 2.64 3.56
N VAL A 15 7.23 2.50 2.80
CA VAL A 15 7.55 3.42 1.69
C VAL A 15 6.43 3.41 0.66
N SER A 16 5.93 2.23 0.31
CA SER A 16 4.87 2.08 -0.67
C SER A 16 3.56 2.73 -0.24
N LEU A 17 3.11 2.43 0.98
CA LEU A 17 1.90 3.01 1.55
C LEU A 17 2.00 4.53 1.64
N THR A 18 3.14 5.06 2.07
CA THR A 18 3.36 6.51 2.16
C THR A 18 3.30 7.17 0.78
N SER A 19 3.98 6.60 -0.22
CA SER A 19 3.95 7.11 -1.60
C SER A 19 2.53 7.18 -2.16
N LEU A 20 1.77 6.08 -2.04
CA LEU A 20 0.37 6.04 -2.47
C LEU A 20 -0.46 7.12 -1.79
N THR A 21 -0.32 7.20 -0.47
CA THR A 21 -1.10 8.08 0.39
C THR A 21 -0.87 9.55 0.05
N VAL A 22 0.39 9.92 -0.24
CA VAL A 22 0.75 11.25 -0.74
C VAL A 22 0.16 11.50 -2.12
N LEU A 23 0.29 10.56 -3.05
CA LEU A 23 -0.25 10.69 -4.42
C LEU A 23 -1.76 10.89 -4.42
N VAL A 24 -2.50 10.08 -3.66
CA VAL A 24 -3.96 10.21 -3.51
C VAL A 24 -4.31 11.57 -2.92
N SER A 25 -3.58 12.01 -1.89
CA SER A 25 -3.86 13.31 -1.26
C SER A 25 -3.66 14.48 -2.21
N VAL A 26 -2.58 14.46 -3.01
CA VAL A 26 -2.31 15.46 -4.04
C VAL A 26 -3.39 15.43 -5.12
N GLY A 27 -3.79 14.25 -5.60
CA GLY A 27 -4.84 14.10 -6.61
C GLY A 27 -6.19 14.62 -6.13
N LEU A 28 -6.58 14.32 -4.89
CA LEU A 28 -7.81 14.85 -4.28
C LEU A 28 -7.76 16.38 -4.14
N ALA A 29 -6.65 16.92 -3.65
CA ALA A 29 -6.47 18.37 -3.53
C ALA A 29 -6.55 19.07 -4.90
N ALA A 30 -5.89 18.53 -5.92
CA ALA A 30 -5.98 19.04 -7.29
C ALA A 30 -7.42 18.97 -7.83
N GLY A 31 -8.12 17.87 -7.59
CA GLY A 31 -9.53 17.71 -7.96
C GLY A 31 -10.45 18.77 -7.38
N ILE A 32 -10.22 19.15 -6.12
CA ILE A 32 -10.98 20.18 -5.41
C ILE A 32 -10.61 21.58 -5.93
N VAL A 33 -9.31 21.86 -6.12
CA VAL A 33 -8.82 23.13 -6.67
C VAL A 33 -9.35 23.38 -8.08
N TRP A 34 -9.46 22.33 -8.90
CA TRP A 34 -10.02 22.40 -10.25
C TRP A 34 -11.55 22.28 -10.31
N GLY A 35 -12.23 22.19 -9.16
CA GLY A 35 -13.70 22.18 -9.08
C GLY A 35 -14.37 20.88 -9.53
N SER A 36 -13.61 19.79 -9.72
CA SER A 36 -14.14 18.47 -10.08
C SER A 36 -14.68 17.67 -8.89
N LEU A 37 -14.27 18.04 -7.67
CA LEU A 37 -14.69 17.37 -6.43
C LEU A 37 -15.26 18.36 -5.41
N PRO A 38 -16.23 17.94 -4.58
CA PRO A 38 -16.76 18.79 -3.52
C PRO A 38 -15.72 19.07 -2.44
N VAL A 39 -15.71 20.30 -1.93
CA VAL A 39 -14.80 20.77 -0.86
C VAL A 39 -14.89 19.92 0.42
N GLY A 40 -16.05 19.29 0.68
CA GLY A 40 -16.24 18.37 1.80
C GLY A 40 -15.28 17.18 1.83
N LEU A 41 -14.67 16.81 0.69
CA LEU A 41 -13.67 15.75 0.63
C LEU A 41 -12.28 16.18 1.10
N LEU A 42 -12.04 17.46 1.39
CA LEU A 42 -10.75 17.94 1.94
C LEU A 42 -10.38 17.28 3.28
N ALA A 43 -11.36 16.82 4.05
CA ALA A 43 -11.10 16.13 5.31
C ALA A 43 -10.24 14.87 5.11
N VAL A 44 -10.42 14.15 4.00
CA VAL A 44 -9.68 12.90 3.71
C VAL A 44 -8.18 13.12 3.54
N PRO A 45 -7.70 13.96 2.59
CA PRO A 45 -6.27 14.24 2.44
C PRO A 45 -5.67 14.93 3.69
N LEU A 46 -6.44 15.75 4.41
CA LEU A 46 -5.96 16.38 5.65
C LEU A 46 -5.77 15.38 6.79
N LEU A 47 -6.72 14.47 7.01
CA LEU A 47 -6.60 13.40 8.01
C LEU A 47 -5.41 12.51 7.70
N ILE A 48 -5.27 12.14 6.43
CA ILE A 48 -4.15 11.37 5.92
C ILE A 48 -2.81 12.07 6.20
N LEU A 49 -2.69 13.35 5.83
CA LEU A 49 -1.47 14.13 6.05
C LEU A 49 -1.14 14.23 7.55
N THR A 50 -2.17 14.44 8.38
CA THR A 50 -2.03 14.49 9.83
C THR A 50 -1.54 13.16 10.40
N ALA A 51 -2.08 12.04 9.93
CA ALA A 51 -1.66 10.71 10.34
C ALA A 51 -0.21 10.42 9.92
N LEU A 52 0.20 10.80 8.71
CA LEU A 52 1.59 10.65 8.24
C LEU A 52 2.57 11.50 9.07
N ILE A 53 2.21 12.75 9.38
CA ILE A 53 3.02 13.63 10.24
C ILE A 53 3.13 13.00 11.64
N ALA A 54 2.02 12.55 12.23
CA ALA A 54 2.02 11.91 13.53
C ALA A 54 2.87 10.62 13.55
N ALA A 55 2.78 9.79 12.51
CA ALA A 55 3.59 8.58 12.35
C ALA A 55 5.09 8.91 12.21
N GLY A 56 5.44 9.92 11.41
CA GLY A 56 6.82 10.36 11.24
C GLY A 56 7.43 10.92 12.54
N LEU A 57 6.66 11.72 13.28
CA LEU A 57 7.06 12.24 14.60
C LEU A 57 7.18 11.11 15.63
N GLY A 58 6.23 10.17 15.63
CA GLY A 58 6.25 8.97 16.47
C GLY A 58 7.48 8.12 16.20
N MET A 59 7.77 7.80 14.93
CA MET A 59 8.97 7.08 14.52
C MET A 59 10.26 7.79 14.97
N ARG A 60 10.36 9.11 14.76
CA ARG A 60 11.50 9.90 15.23
C ARG A 60 11.66 9.85 16.75
N SER A 61 10.56 9.83 17.50
CA SER A 61 10.58 9.72 18.95
C SER A 61 11.05 8.34 19.43
N VAL A 62 10.65 7.26 18.73
CA VAL A 62 11.09 5.88 18.98
C VAL A 62 12.57 5.71 18.69
N LEU A 63 13.07 6.30 17.60
CA LEU A 63 14.48 6.25 17.22
C LEU A 63 15.38 7.08 18.16
N ARG A 64 14.88 8.19 18.73
CA ARG A 64 15.67 9.03 19.66
C ARG A 64 15.57 8.62 21.13
N SER A 65 14.55 7.87 21.53
CA SER A 65 14.27 7.60 22.95
C SER A 65 14.13 6.11 23.25
N GLN A 66 15.10 5.57 24.01
CA GLN A 66 15.10 4.15 24.41
C GLN A 66 13.86 3.76 25.22
N SER A 67 13.30 4.68 26.01
CA SER A 67 12.12 4.44 26.84
C SER A 67 10.80 4.35 26.04
N VAL A 68 10.72 5.03 24.89
CA VAL A 68 9.58 4.92 23.97
C VAL A 68 9.65 3.60 23.21
N ARG A 69 10.86 3.20 22.78
CA ARG A 69 11.11 1.90 22.14
C ARG A 69 10.63 0.75 23.02
N GLU A 70 11.03 0.70 24.29
CA GLU A 70 10.59 -0.36 25.20
C GLU A 70 9.08 -0.37 25.49
N ARG A 71 8.41 0.80 25.54
CA ARG A 71 6.95 0.86 25.69
C ARG A 71 6.23 0.29 24.47
N MET A 72 6.69 0.64 23.28
CA MET A 72 6.12 0.16 22.02
C MET A 72 6.29 -1.35 21.87
N LEU A 73 7.45 -1.87 22.25
CA LEU A 73 7.73 -3.32 22.22
C LEU A 73 6.89 -4.10 23.23
N ARG A 74 6.65 -3.55 24.41
CA ARG A 74 5.72 -4.12 25.41
C ARG A 74 4.26 -4.07 24.97
N ALA A 75 3.86 -3.06 24.21
CA ALA A 75 2.52 -2.97 23.64
C ALA A 75 2.33 -3.94 22.48
N MET A 76 3.33 -4.04 21.59
CA MET A 76 3.33 -4.97 20.47
C MET A 76 3.37 -6.43 20.97
N SER A 77 4.21 -6.76 21.96
CA SER A 77 4.27 -8.13 22.51
C SER A 77 2.97 -8.59 23.18
N ARG A 78 2.13 -7.65 23.67
CA ARG A 78 0.78 -7.95 24.17
C ARG A 78 -0.24 -8.20 23.06
N LEU A 79 -0.08 -7.57 21.90
CA LEU A 79 -0.94 -7.78 20.73
C LEU A 79 -0.52 -8.98 19.89
N THR A 80 0.76 -9.34 19.87
CA THR A 80 1.31 -10.36 18.98
C THR A 80 1.92 -11.54 19.75
N SER A 81 1.12 -12.22 20.60
CA SER A 81 1.60 -13.44 21.29
C SER A 81 1.88 -14.63 20.34
N ARG A 82 1.48 -14.54 19.08
CA ARG A 82 1.66 -15.60 18.06
C ARG A 82 2.85 -15.40 17.12
N TRP A 83 3.45 -14.22 17.10
CA TRP A 83 4.49 -13.84 16.15
C TRP A 83 5.60 -13.13 16.90
N SER A 84 6.35 -13.87 17.71
CA SER A 84 7.59 -13.39 18.31
C SER A 84 8.73 -13.79 17.36
N PRO A 85 9.40 -12.85 16.68
CA PRO A 85 10.67 -13.15 16.04
C PRO A 85 11.71 -13.44 17.14
N ASP A 86 12.56 -14.44 16.96
CA ASP A 86 13.66 -14.80 17.89
C ASP A 86 14.73 -13.69 18.07
N MET A 87 14.49 -12.47 17.56
CA MET A 87 15.41 -11.35 17.67
C MET A 87 14.99 -10.37 18.76
N THR A 88 15.98 -9.92 19.52
CA THR A 88 15.76 -8.84 20.46
C THR A 88 15.45 -7.54 19.70
N PRO A 89 14.58 -6.69 20.23
CA PRO A 89 14.26 -5.42 19.57
C PRO A 89 15.44 -4.46 19.36
N GLY A 90 16.53 -4.64 20.12
CA GLY A 90 17.78 -3.91 19.93
C GLY A 90 18.54 -4.33 18.66
N GLU A 91 18.52 -5.62 18.33
CA GLU A 91 19.13 -6.17 17.10
C GLU A 91 18.35 -5.78 15.85
N LEU A 92 17.01 -5.74 15.96
CA LEU A 92 16.13 -5.21 14.92
C LEU A 92 16.40 -3.72 14.66
N ALA A 93 16.59 -2.93 15.72
CA ALA A 93 16.90 -1.50 15.60
C ALA A 93 18.29 -1.25 15.00
N SER A 94 19.32 -1.99 15.40
CA SER A 94 20.68 -1.82 14.87
C SER A 94 20.82 -2.32 13.42
N ALA A 95 20.11 -3.38 13.04
CA ALA A 95 19.99 -3.83 11.65
C ALA A 95 19.27 -2.80 10.76
N PHE A 96 18.32 -2.06 11.32
CA PHE A 96 17.63 -0.95 10.66
C PHE A 96 18.56 0.27 10.51
N GLU A 97 19.20 0.69 11.60
CA GLU A 97 20.11 1.84 11.65
C GLU A 97 21.32 1.66 10.71
N SER A 98 21.97 0.50 10.74
CA SER A 98 23.14 0.20 9.87
C SER A 98 22.82 0.21 8.37
N ARG A 99 21.57 -0.05 7.95
CA ARG A 99 21.14 0.05 6.55
C ARG A 99 20.61 1.41 6.15
N VAL A 100 19.92 2.09 7.06
CA VAL A 100 19.36 3.42 6.80
C VAL A 100 20.46 4.47 6.67
N ASP A 101 21.56 4.34 7.41
CA ASP A 101 22.65 5.32 7.40
C ASP A 101 23.48 5.32 6.10
N HIS A 102 23.46 4.22 5.33
CA HIS A 102 24.34 4.08 4.15
C HIS A 102 23.73 4.43 2.80
N GLN A 103 22.43 4.71 2.67
CA GLN A 103 21.85 4.89 1.32
C GLN A 103 20.64 5.86 1.23
N ARG A 104 20.86 7.16 1.46
CA ARG A 104 19.91 8.21 1.03
C ARG A 104 19.55 8.13 -0.46
N ALA A 105 20.53 7.73 -1.29
CA ALA A 105 20.33 7.52 -2.72
C ALA A 105 19.48 6.29 -3.06
N SER A 106 19.43 5.25 -2.21
CA SER A 106 18.55 4.10 -2.44
C SER A 106 17.13 4.36 -1.94
N LEU A 107 16.96 5.15 -0.87
CA LEU A 107 15.64 5.59 -0.41
C LEU A 107 14.95 6.48 -1.45
N ALA A 108 15.65 7.46 -2.01
CA ALA A 108 15.09 8.30 -3.07
C ALA A 108 14.67 7.48 -4.31
N ARG A 109 15.48 6.48 -4.69
CA ARG A 109 15.12 5.55 -5.77
C ARG A 109 13.94 4.67 -5.39
N ALA A 110 13.88 4.15 -4.17
CA ALA A 110 12.77 3.31 -3.70
C ALA A 110 11.44 4.08 -3.69
N VAL A 111 11.45 5.33 -3.20
CA VAL A 111 10.30 6.23 -3.26
C VAL A 111 9.94 6.53 -4.72
N GLY A 112 10.92 6.83 -5.57
CA GLY A 112 10.70 7.09 -6.99
C GLY A 112 10.06 5.91 -7.72
N TRP A 113 10.59 4.69 -7.53
CA TRP A 113 10.03 3.46 -8.10
C TRP A 113 8.65 3.14 -7.56
N SER A 114 8.43 3.35 -6.26
CA SER A 114 7.12 3.17 -5.65
C SER A 114 6.09 4.15 -6.22
N ALA A 115 6.42 5.43 -6.27
CA ALA A 115 5.55 6.46 -6.84
C ALA A 115 5.26 6.17 -8.32
N ALA A 116 6.27 5.79 -9.10
CA ALA A 116 6.11 5.40 -10.49
C ALA A 116 5.16 4.19 -10.61
N GLY A 117 5.32 3.17 -9.78
CA GLY A 117 4.43 2.01 -9.76
C GLY A 117 2.97 2.41 -9.51
N TRP A 118 2.72 3.22 -8.48
CA TRP A 118 1.37 3.69 -8.16
C TRP A 118 0.77 4.59 -9.24
N LEU A 119 1.58 5.46 -9.86
CA LEU A 119 1.15 6.31 -10.97
C LEU A 119 0.84 5.51 -12.23
N LEU A 120 1.66 4.52 -12.56
CA LEU A 120 1.44 3.64 -13.71
C LEU A 120 0.21 2.76 -13.53
N ASP A 121 -0.02 2.24 -12.32
CA ASP A 121 -1.21 1.44 -12.00
C ASP A 121 -2.48 2.31 -12.00
N GLY A 122 -2.43 3.52 -11.43
CA GLY A 122 -3.51 4.50 -11.56
C GLY A 122 -3.77 4.93 -13.00
N LEU A 123 -2.72 5.09 -13.81
CA LEU A 123 -2.83 5.38 -15.23
C LEU A 123 -3.46 4.21 -16.00
N ALA A 124 -3.16 2.97 -15.64
CA ALA A 124 -3.80 1.80 -16.23
C ALA A 124 -5.32 1.81 -15.97
N LEU A 125 -5.74 2.16 -14.75
CA LEU A 125 -7.17 2.35 -14.43
C LEU A 125 -7.79 3.49 -15.25
N TRP A 126 -7.10 4.63 -15.35
CA TRP A 126 -7.57 5.78 -16.14
C TRP A 126 -7.72 5.42 -17.63
N LEU A 127 -6.72 4.74 -18.21
CA LEU A 127 -6.76 4.27 -19.59
C LEU A 127 -7.88 3.26 -19.82
N ALA A 128 -8.15 2.40 -18.85
CA ALA A 128 -9.27 1.47 -18.91
C ALA A 128 -10.61 2.22 -18.95
N PHE A 129 -10.82 3.26 -18.13
CA PHE A 129 -12.01 4.12 -18.25
C PHE A 129 -12.07 4.87 -19.60
N ALA A 130 -10.94 5.43 -20.03
CA ALA A 130 -10.85 6.16 -21.29
C ALA A 130 -11.20 5.29 -22.51
N ALA A 131 -10.85 4.00 -22.48
CA ALA A 131 -11.21 3.04 -23.52
C ALA A 131 -12.73 2.84 -23.70
N PHE A 132 -13.51 3.08 -22.64
CA PHE A 132 -14.98 3.06 -22.68
C PHE A 132 -15.59 4.47 -22.80
N GLY A 133 -14.79 5.46 -23.21
CA GLY A 133 -15.24 6.84 -23.41
C GLY A 133 -15.47 7.63 -22.12
N GLN A 134 -15.01 7.13 -20.97
CA GLN A 134 -15.10 7.83 -19.69
C GLN A 134 -13.75 8.50 -19.39
N ILE A 135 -13.65 9.81 -19.61
CA ILE A 135 -12.44 10.57 -19.28
C ILE A 135 -12.57 11.10 -17.86
N LEU A 136 -11.91 10.43 -16.92
CA LEU A 136 -11.89 10.85 -15.53
C LEU A 136 -10.93 12.02 -15.31
N GLY A 137 -11.36 12.99 -14.51
CA GLY A 137 -10.49 14.00 -13.93
C GLY A 137 -9.50 13.39 -12.94
N VAL A 138 -8.40 14.10 -12.67
CA VAL A 138 -7.36 13.64 -11.72
C VAL A 138 -7.93 13.40 -10.33
N GLY A 139 -8.85 14.25 -9.88
CA GLY A 139 -9.53 14.10 -8.59
C GLY A 139 -10.42 12.86 -8.52
N GLU A 140 -11.24 12.65 -9.54
CA GLU A 140 -12.15 11.51 -9.65
C GLU A 140 -11.38 10.18 -9.67
N LEU A 141 -10.30 10.13 -10.47
CA LEU A 141 -9.39 9.00 -10.49
C LEU A 141 -8.80 8.75 -9.11
N ALA A 142 -8.22 9.78 -8.48
CA ALA A 142 -7.59 9.68 -7.17
C ALA A 142 -8.58 9.27 -6.07
N LEU A 143 -9.84 9.70 -6.15
CA LEU A 143 -10.87 9.33 -5.19
C LEU A 143 -11.19 7.84 -5.26
N GLY A 144 -11.56 7.32 -6.44
CA GLY A 144 -11.88 5.89 -6.59
C GLY A 144 -10.68 4.99 -6.29
N TYR A 145 -9.54 5.32 -6.89
CA TYR A 145 -8.30 4.57 -6.70
C TYR A 145 -7.81 4.63 -5.25
N GLY A 146 -7.89 5.79 -4.62
CA GLY A 146 -7.49 6.01 -3.23
C GLY A 146 -8.34 5.23 -2.26
N VAL A 147 -9.67 5.30 -2.39
CA VAL A 147 -10.61 4.54 -1.52
C VAL A 147 -10.31 3.04 -1.60
N ALA A 148 -10.17 2.50 -2.80
CA ALA A 148 -9.91 1.07 -2.98
C ALA A 148 -8.58 0.64 -2.35
N ASN A 149 -7.51 1.41 -2.53
CA ASN A 149 -6.21 1.07 -1.96
C ASN A 149 -6.10 1.33 -0.45
N LEU A 150 -6.85 2.29 0.09
CA LEU A 150 -6.94 2.49 1.55
C LEU A 150 -7.66 1.32 2.24
N ILE A 151 -8.69 0.75 1.60
CA ILE A 151 -9.33 -0.47 2.10
C ILE A 151 -8.32 -1.63 2.13
N GLN A 152 -7.47 -1.75 1.11
CA GLN A 152 -6.43 -2.79 1.07
C GLN A 152 -5.36 -2.66 2.17
N ALA A 153 -5.26 -1.49 2.83
CA ALA A 153 -4.36 -1.29 3.97
C ALA A 153 -4.90 -1.85 5.30
N LEU A 154 -6.17 -2.26 5.33
CA LEU A 154 -6.80 -2.89 6.50
C LEU A 154 -6.33 -4.35 6.67
N PRO A 155 -6.62 -5.01 7.80
CA PRO A 155 -6.39 -6.45 7.93
C PRO A 155 -7.15 -7.22 6.84
N GLU A 156 -6.47 -8.10 6.12
CA GLU A 156 -7.05 -8.87 5.02
C GLU A 156 -8.29 -9.66 5.47
N VAL A 157 -9.47 -9.20 5.04
CA VAL A 157 -10.75 -9.88 5.32
C VAL A 157 -10.98 -11.00 4.32
N THR A 158 -10.56 -10.80 3.08
CA THR A 158 -10.69 -11.75 1.97
C THR A 158 -9.37 -11.86 1.22
N PRO A 159 -8.98 -13.05 0.71
CA PRO A 159 -7.76 -13.21 -0.08
C PRO A 159 -7.72 -12.23 -1.27
N GLY A 160 -6.70 -11.38 -1.33
CA GLY A 160 -6.53 -10.40 -2.42
C GLY A 160 -7.63 -9.34 -2.52
N TRP A 161 -8.45 -9.17 -1.47
CA TRP A 161 -9.57 -8.21 -1.43
C TRP A 161 -10.60 -8.40 -2.54
N LEU A 162 -10.76 -9.64 -3.02
CA LEU A 162 -11.71 -9.98 -4.07
C LEU A 162 -13.15 -9.66 -3.64
N GLY A 163 -13.88 -9.01 -4.54
CA GLY A 163 -15.25 -8.52 -4.32
C GLY A 163 -15.29 -7.18 -3.60
N ILE A 164 -14.43 -6.94 -2.60
CA ILE A 164 -14.42 -5.71 -1.82
C ILE A 164 -13.81 -4.55 -2.62
N VAL A 165 -12.66 -4.76 -3.25
CA VAL A 165 -12.02 -3.73 -4.08
C VAL A 165 -12.91 -3.35 -5.25
N GLU A 166 -13.48 -4.35 -5.93
CA GLU A 166 -14.36 -4.15 -7.06
C GLU A 166 -15.63 -3.39 -6.67
N ALA A 167 -16.25 -3.77 -5.56
CA ALA A 167 -17.42 -3.06 -5.04
C ALA A 167 -17.08 -1.63 -4.62
N SER A 168 -15.92 -1.40 -3.99
CA SER A 168 -15.51 -0.06 -3.56
C SER A 168 -15.25 0.88 -4.76
N LEU A 169 -14.59 0.39 -5.80
CA LEU A 169 -14.37 1.13 -7.04
C LEU A 169 -15.72 1.41 -7.71
N ALA A 170 -16.56 0.39 -7.85
CA ALA A 170 -17.87 0.52 -8.51
C ALA A 170 -18.77 1.52 -7.78
N ALA A 171 -18.85 1.43 -6.45
CA ALA A 171 -19.61 2.36 -5.62
C ALA A 171 -19.09 3.80 -5.74
N THR A 172 -17.76 3.98 -5.69
CA THR A 172 -17.15 5.31 -5.80
C THR A 172 -17.43 5.94 -7.16
N TYR A 173 -17.18 5.23 -8.25
CA TYR A 173 -17.39 5.76 -9.61
C TYR A 173 -18.87 5.90 -9.98
N ALA A 174 -19.76 5.04 -9.46
CA ALA A 174 -21.20 5.25 -9.58
C ALA A 174 -21.64 6.55 -8.88
N GLY A 175 -21.07 6.84 -7.69
CA GLY A 175 -21.28 8.10 -6.99
C GLY A 175 -20.75 9.33 -7.73
N LEU A 176 -19.77 9.14 -8.62
CA LEU A 176 -19.25 10.16 -9.54
C LEU A 176 -19.99 10.22 -10.88
N GLY A 177 -21.07 9.43 -11.05
CA GLY A 177 -21.92 9.46 -12.23
C GLY A 177 -21.50 8.55 -13.38
N VAL A 178 -20.48 7.70 -13.19
CA VAL A 178 -20.07 6.73 -14.21
C VAL A 178 -21.12 5.61 -14.32
N PRO A 179 -21.60 5.25 -15.52
CA PRO A 179 -22.58 4.19 -15.69
C PRO A 179 -22.11 2.85 -15.10
N ALA A 180 -22.95 2.19 -14.30
CA ALA A 180 -22.58 0.99 -13.56
C ALA A 180 -22.06 -0.15 -14.45
N GLY A 181 -22.65 -0.35 -15.63
CA GLY A 181 -22.19 -1.37 -16.59
C GLY A 181 -20.78 -1.08 -17.11
N VAL A 182 -20.45 0.19 -17.37
CA VAL A 182 -19.11 0.61 -17.79
C VAL A 182 -18.12 0.42 -16.65
N SER A 183 -18.45 0.90 -15.44
CA SER A 183 -17.61 0.73 -14.25
C SER A 183 -17.29 -0.73 -14.01
N ALA A 184 -18.27 -1.63 -14.06
CA ALA A 184 -18.05 -3.06 -13.84
C ALA A 184 -17.07 -3.66 -14.85
N MET A 185 -17.24 -3.38 -16.15
CA MET A 185 -16.35 -3.88 -17.20
C MET A 185 -14.93 -3.35 -17.05
N VAL A 186 -14.78 -2.04 -16.79
CA VAL A 186 -13.49 -1.39 -16.59
C VAL A 186 -12.77 -1.97 -15.39
N ILE A 187 -13.45 -2.07 -14.24
CA ILE A 187 -12.87 -2.55 -12.98
C ILE A 187 -12.42 -4.01 -13.11
N LEU A 188 -13.24 -4.87 -13.71
CA LEU A 188 -12.87 -6.27 -13.91
C LEU A 188 -11.68 -6.40 -14.87
N GLY A 189 -11.67 -5.67 -15.98
CA GLY A 189 -10.55 -5.64 -16.92
C GLY A 189 -9.26 -5.14 -16.26
N TYR A 190 -9.35 -4.04 -15.52
CA TYR A 190 -8.25 -3.52 -14.71
C TYR A 190 -7.72 -4.56 -13.73
N ARG A 191 -8.59 -5.27 -13.00
CA ARG A 191 -8.17 -6.30 -12.04
C ARG A 191 -7.54 -7.52 -12.71
N VAL A 192 -7.95 -7.88 -13.92
CA VAL A 192 -7.24 -8.92 -14.69
C VAL A 192 -5.78 -8.54 -14.90
N VAL A 193 -5.52 -7.28 -15.28
CA VAL A 193 -4.17 -6.80 -15.57
C VAL A 193 -3.37 -6.52 -14.29
N SER A 194 -3.94 -5.79 -13.34
CA SER A 194 -3.21 -5.32 -12.15
C SER A 194 -3.12 -6.36 -11.03
N PHE A 195 -4.02 -7.34 -10.99
CA PHE A 195 -4.04 -8.36 -9.94
C PHE A 195 -3.82 -9.78 -10.49
N TRP A 196 -4.66 -10.24 -11.42
CA TRP A 196 -4.62 -11.65 -11.83
C TRP A 196 -3.38 -12.01 -12.65
N VAL A 197 -2.97 -11.19 -13.60
CA VAL A 197 -1.77 -11.44 -14.41
C VAL A 197 -0.50 -11.57 -13.54
N PRO A 198 -0.20 -10.62 -12.62
CA PRO A 198 0.92 -10.77 -11.70
C PRO A 198 0.85 -12.01 -10.82
N VAL A 199 -0.34 -12.30 -10.26
CA VAL A 199 -0.55 -13.48 -9.41
C VAL A 199 -0.28 -14.76 -10.19
N LEU A 200 -0.84 -14.90 -11.40
CA LEU A 200 -0.67 -16.08 -12.24
C LEU A 200 0.77 -16.23 -12.73
N ALA A 201 1.45 -15.13 -13.06
CA ALA A 201 2.85 -15.15 -13.47
C ALA A 201 3.79 -15.55 -12.31
N GLY A 202 3.52 -15.07 -11.09
CA GLY A 202 4.33 -15.37 -9.90
C GLY A 202 4.06 -16.74 -9.28
N SER A 203 2.84 -17.26 -9.38
CA SER A 203 2.41 -18.49 -8.70
C SER A 203 3.27 -19.72 -9.01
N PRO A 204 3.66 -20.02 -10.28
CA PRO A 204 4.52 -21.15 -10.58
C PRO A 204 5.89 -21.08 -9.92
N PHE A 205 6.45 -19.87 -9.78
CA PHE A 205 7.73 -19.68 -9.09
C PHE A 205 7.58 -19.92 -7.59
N ALA A 206 6.54 -19.33 -6.98
CA ALA A 206 6.24 -19.54 -5.57
C ALA A 206 6.03 -21.02 -5.23
N VAL A 207 5.28 -21.76 -6.07
CA VAL A 207 5.05 -23.21 -5.88
C VAL A 207 6.35 -24.00 -5.95
N ARG A 208 7.27 -23.67 -6.89
CA ARG A 208 8.57 -24.35 -6.99
C ARG A 208 9.41 -24.14 -5.72
N VAL A 209 9.48 -22.91 -5.22
CA VAL A 209 10.22 -22.56 -3.99
C VAL A 209 9.64 -23.30 -2.77
N LEU A 210 8.31 -23.35 -2.66
CA LEU A 210 7.65 -24.05 -1.55
C LEU A 210 7.90 -25.57 -1.59
N ARG A 211 7.95 -26.17 -2.79
CA ARG A 211 8.28 -27.59 -2.96
C ARG A 211 9.72 -27.90 -2.55
N SER A 212 10.70 -27.10 -3.02
CA SER A 212 12.10 -27.32 -2.65
C SER A 212 12.36 -27.24 -1.15
N HIS A 213 11.63 -26.38 -0.42
CA HIS A 213 11.75 -26.32 1.03
C HIS A 213 11.17 -27.55 1.75
N ARG A 214 10.06 -28.13 1.26
CA ARG A 214 9.50 -29.37 1.83
C ARG A 214 10.45 -30.56 1.64
N ASP A 215 11.09 -30.65 0.49
CA ASP A 215 12.00 -31.75 0.16
C ASP A 215 13.28 -31.73 1.02
N LEU A 216 13.70 -30.56 1.49
CA LEU A 216 14.85 -30.41 2.39
C LEU A 216 14.51 -30.79 3.83
N VAL A 217 13.33 -30.37 4.34
CA VAL A 217 12.90 -30.68 5.71
C VAL A 217 12.50 -32.15 5.86
N GLY A 218 12.00 -32.81 4.81
CA GLY A 218 11.66 -34.23 4.85
C GLY A 218 12.86 -35.20 4.76
N ARG A 219 14.10 -34.68 4.65
CA ARG A 219 15.34 -35.47 4.56
C ARG A 219 16.15 -35.47 5.87
N GLU A 220 15.75 -34.69 6.86
CA GLU A 220 16.29 -34.69 8.24
C GLU A 220 15.44 -35.59 9.14
#